data_AF-A0AAW5SFB0-F1
#
_entry.id   AF-A0AAW5SFB0-F1
#
_cell.length_a   1.000
_cell.length_b   1.000
_cell.length_c   1.000
_cell.angle_alpha   90.00
_cell.angle_beta   90.00
_cell.angle_gamma   90.00
#
_symmetry.space_group_name_H-M   'P 1'
#
loop_
_entity.id
_entity.type
_entity.pdbx_description
1 polymer ?
#
loop_
_entity_poly.entity_id
_entity_poly.type
_entity_poly.pdbx_seq_one_letter_code
_entity_poly.pdbx_strand_id
1 'polypeptide(L)'
;MSDPHTTQIKVACDDLYCSPLDPVAQANARDLLRQSTPALDERNLARRIRIACDELHDDPNDLDARHALLALIDPTSPAANRPGVTART
;
A
#
# COMPACT_ATOMS: atom_id res chain seq x y z
N MET A 1 -15.53 -17.77 17.30
CA MET A 1 -14.17 -17.48 17.80
C MET A 1 -13.48 -16.66 16.72
N SER A 2 -13.19 -15.39 16.97
CA SER A 2 -12.47 -14.58 15.99
C SER A 2 -11.05 -15.14 15.83
N ASP A 3 -10.62 -15.33 14.59
CA ASP A 3 -9.26 -15.75 14.26
C ASP A 3 -8.26 -14.78 14.93
N PRO A 4 -7.25 -15.27 15.68
CA PRO A 4 -6.25 -14.42 16.31
C PRO A 4 -5.57 -13.46 15.32
N HIS A 5 -5.39 -13.84 14.06
CA HIS A 5 -4.84 -12.95 13.02
C HIS A 5 -5.80 -11.79 12.69
N THR A 6 -7.11 -12.03 12.70
CA THR A 6 -8.09 -10.96 12.43
C THR A 6 -8.03 -9.88 13.51
N THR A 7 -7.88 -10.28 14.78
CA THR A 7 -7.74 -9.32 15.88
C THR A 7 -6.43 -8.54 15.78
N GLN A 8 -5.32 -9.22 15.47
CA GLN A 8 -4.01 -8.57 15.31
C GLN A 8 -4.00 -7.56 14.17
N ILE A 9 -4.62 -7.90 13.03
CA ILE A 9 -4.70 -6.98 11.88
C ILE A 9 -5.44 -5.71 12.27
N LYS A 10 -6.57 -5.83 12.97
CA LYS A 10 -7.34 -4.68 13.42
C LYS A 10 -6.53 -3.75 14.33
N VAL A 11 -5.86 -4.31 15.34
CA VAL A 11 -5.02 -3.52 16.25
C VAL A 11 -3.90 -2.80 15.50
N ALA A 12 -3.18 -3.50 14.62
CA ALA A 12 -2.11 -2.89 13.83
C ALA A 12 -2.63 -1.79 12.89
N CYS A 13 -3.84 -1.95 12.33
CA CYS A 13 -4.49 -0.92 11.54
C CYS A 13 -4.94 0.29 12.39
N ASP A 14 -5.46 0.07 13.60
CA ASP A 14 -5.85 1.15 14.52
C ASP A 14 -4.63 1.96 14.97
N ASP A 15 -3.51 1.30 15.28
CA ASP A 15 -2.24 1.95 15.63
C ASP A 15 -1.73 2.81 14.47
N LEU A 16 -1.73 2.25 13.24
CA LEU A 16 -1.30 2.96 12.04
C LEU A 16 -2.25 4.12 11.67
N TYR A 17 -3.55 3.97 11.93
CA TYR A 17 -4.52 5.05 11.74
C TYR A 17 -4.24 6.23 12.68
N CYS A 18 -3.86 5.95 13.93
CA CYS A 18 -3.52 6.98 14.91
C CYS A 18 -2.16 7.64 14.63
N SER A 19 -1.19 6.88 14.11
CA SER A 19 0.19 7.35 13.85
C SER A 19 0.72 6.86 12.50
N PRO A 20 0.22 7.38 11.36
CA PRO A 20 0.52 6.83 10.03
C PRO A 20 1.97 6.96 9.60
N LEU A 21 2.73 7.86 10.23
CA LEU A 21 4.16 8.09 9.96
C LEU A 21 5.08 7.48 11.03
N ASP A 22 4.53 6.78 12.03
CA ASP A 22 5.36 6.06 13.00
C ASP A 22 6.02 4.85 12.32
N PRO A 23 7.36 4.79 12.23
CA PRO A 23 8.05 3.70 11.56
C PRO A 23 7.80 2.35 12.23
N VAL A 24 7.50 2.33 13.54
CA VAL A 24 7.19 1.10 14.28
C VAL A 24 5.81 0.58 13.90
N ALA A 25 4.78 1.41 13.95
CA ALA A 25 3.43 1.07 13.50
C ALA A 25 3.42 0.61 12.03
N GLN A 26 4.14 1.30 11.14
CA GLN A 26 4.27 0.91 9.73
C GLN A 26 4.93 -0.46 9.55
N ALA A 27 6.03 -0.72 10.26
CA ALA A 27 6.74 -2.00 10.17
C ALA A 27 5.86 -3.15 10.69
N ASN A 28 5.20 -2.96 11.83
CA ASN A 28 4.32 -3.96 12.43
C ASN A 28 3.15 -4.31 11.51
N ALA A 29 2.45 -3.31 10.98
CA ALA A 29 1.35 -3.51 10.05
C ALA A 29 1.82 -4.22 8.76
N ARG A 30 2.94 -3.78 8.17
CA ARG A 30 3.51 -4.41 6.97
C ARG A 30 3.85 -5.87 7.19
N ASP A 31 4.56 -6.19 8.28
CA ASP A 31 5.06 -7.53 8.52
C ASP A 31 3.92 -8.50 8.84
N LEU A 32 2.92 -8.04 9.61
CA LEU A 32 1.71 -8.80 9.87
C LEU A 32 0.92 -9.06 8.57
N LEU A 33 0.67 -8.02 7.77
CA LEU A 33 -0.06 -8.15 6.51
C LEU A 33 0.66 -9.07 5.52
N ARG A 34 2.00 -9.03 5.46
CA ARG A 34 2.79 -9.96 4.64
C ARG A 34 2.63 -11.42 5.05
N GLN A 35 2.55 -11.68 6.36
CA GLN A 35 2.38 -13.05 6.88
C GLN A 35 0.97 -13.56 6.66
N SER A 36 -0.04 -12.70 6.75
CA SER A 36 -1.46 -13.08 6.67
C SER A 36 -2.06 -12.99 5.27
N THR A 37 -1.43 -12.28 4.35
CA THR A 37 -1.95 -12.05 2.99
C THR A 37 -1.33 -13.04 2.01
N PRO A 38 -2.13 -13.88 1.34
CA PRO A 38 -1.63 -14.73 0.26
C PRO A 38 -0.99 -13.91 -0.85
N ALA A 39 0.01 -14.48 -1.52
CA ALA A 39 0.60 -13.86 -2.71
C ALA A 39 -0.48 -13.60 -3.77
N LEU A 40 -0.35 -12.47 -4.48
CA LEU A 40 -1.21 -12.14 -5.60
C LEU A 40 -0.99 -13.15 -6.74
N ASP A 41 -2.07 -13.79 -7.18
CA ASP A 41 -2.04 -14.53 -8.44
C ASP A 41 -2.02 -13.58 -9.65
N GLU A 42 -1.56 -14.09 -10.80
CA GLU A 42 -1.43 -13.31 -12.03
C GLU A 42 -2.74 -12.67 -12.50
N ARG A 43 -3.89 -13.34 -12.29
CA ARG A 43 -5.19 -12.81 -12.72
C ARG A 43 -5.61 -11.61 -11.88
N ASN A 44 -5.38 -11.70 -10.56
CA ASN A 44 -5.64 -10.61 -9.63
C ASN A 44 -4.69 -9.43 -9.85
N LEU A 45 -3.40 -9.70 -10.13
CA LEU A 45 -2.45 -8.65 -10.49
C LEU A 45 -2.89 -7.94 -11.78
N ALA A 46 -3.20 -8.69 -12.84
CA ALA A 46 -3.67 -8.13 -14.12
C ALA A 46 -4.96 -7.32 -13.94
N ARG A 47 -5.89 -7.77 -13.09
CA ARG A 47 -7.11 -7.02 -12.77
C ARG A 47 -6.81 -5.67 -12.12
N ARG A 48 -5.90 -5.63 -11.14
CA ARG A 48 -5.52 -4.39 -10.45
C ARG A 48 -4.82 -3.40 -11.38
N ILE A 49 -3.96 -3.90 -12.28
CA ILE A 49 -3.32 -3.07 -13.31
C ILE A 49 -4.37 -2.44 -14.22
N ARG A 50 -5.36 -3.22 -14.70
CA ARG A 50 -6.43 -2.68 -15.55
C ARG A 50 -7.22 -1.58 -14.86
N ILE A 51 -7.61 -1.77 -13.60
CA ILE A 51 -8.31 -0.74 -12.82
C ILE A 51 -7.48 0.54 -12.75
N ALA A 52 -6.20 0.46 -12.36
CA ALA A 52 -5.36 1.64 -12.27
C ALA A 52 -5.15 2.33 -13.64
N CYS A 53 -5.10 1.56 -14.73
CA CYS A 53 -5.06 2.12 -16.08
C CYS A 53 -6.39 2.78 -16.49
N ASP A 54 -7.53 2.21 -16.12
CA ASP A 54 -8.86 2.77 -16.41
C ASP A 54 -9.03 4.12 -15.69
N GLU A 55 -8.67 4.20 -14.40
CA GLU A 55 -8.70 5.46 -13.64
C GLU A 55 -7.79 6.54 -14.29
N LEU A 56 -6.60 6.17 -14.77
CA LEU A 56 -5.69 7.12 -15.44
C LEU A 56 -6.10 7.47 -16.87
N HIS A 57 -6.87 6.59 -17.52
CA HIS A 57 -7.48 6.89 -18.81
C HIS A 57 -8.59 7.94 -18.64
N ASP A 58 -9.35 7.85 -17.55
CA ASP A 58 -10.43 8.79 -17.22
C ASP A 58 -9.89 10.11 -16.65
N ASP A 59 -8.90 10.08 -15.74
CA ASP A 59 -8.17 11.25 -15.26
C ASP A 59 -6.65 10.99 -15.22
N PRO A 60 -5.88 11.50 -16.20
CA PRO A 60 -4.43 11.34 -16.20
C PRO A 60 -3.74 12.05 -15.03
N ASN A 61 -4.40 12.98 -14.32
CA ASN A 61 -3.81 13.68 -13.17
C ASN A 61 -4.08 13.01 -11.83
N ASP A 62 -4.79 11.88 -11.80
CA ASP A 62 -5.00 11.12 -10.56
C ASP A 62 -3.66 10.57 -10.04
N LEU A 63 -3.15 11.20 -8.97
CA LEU A 63 -1.89 10.81 -8.34
C LEU A 63 -1.99 9.49 -7.59
N ASP A 64 -3.15 9.15 -7.05
CA ASP A 64 -3.36 7.91 -6.33
C ASP A 64 -3.37 6.73 -7.29
N ALA A 65 -4.02 6.87 -8.45
CA ALA A 65 -3.98 5.88 -9.53
C ALA A 65 -2.56 5.73 -10.10
N ARG A 66 -1.79 6.83 -10.23
CA ARG A 66 -0.36 6.78 -10.63
C ARG A 66 0.48 6.00 -9.62
N HIS A 67 0.35 6.29 -8.33
CA HIS A 67 1.09 5.59 -7.28
C HIS A 67 0.69 4.12 -7.18
N ALA A 68 -0.61 3.81 -7.30
CA ALA A 68 -1.11 2.45 -7.32
C ALA A 68 -0.54 1.66 -8.51
N LEU A 69 -0.56 2.23 -9.72
CA LEU A 69 0.00 1.59 -10.91
C LEU A 69 1.51 1.35 -10.75
N LEU A 70 2.26 2.34 -10.28
CA LEU A 70 3.70 2.22 -10.03
C LEU A 70 4.02 1.10 -9.03
N ALA A 71 3.28 1.02 -7.92
CA ALA A 71 3.48 -0.02 -6.90
C ALA A 71 3.19 -1.44 -7.44
N LEU A 72 2.33 -1.57 -8.46
CA LEU A 72 2.00 -2.85 -9.09
C LEU A 72 3.04 -3.30 -10.14
N ILE A 73 3.64 -2.36 -10.88
CA ILE A 73 4.56 -2.68 -12.00
C ILE A 73 6.05 -2.55 -11.64
N ASP A 74 6.38 -1.82 -10.58
CA ASP A 74 7.72 -1.74 -9.99
C ASP A 74 7.62 -1.87 -8.45
N PRO A 75 7.39 -3.08 -7.93
CA PRO A 75 7.24 -3.33 -6.50
C PRO A 75 8.52 -3.06 -5.70
N THR A 76 9.66 -2.83 -6.38
CA THR A 76 10.94 -2.48 -5.77
C THR A 76 11.19 -0.97 -5.69
N SER A 77 10.32 -0.14 -6.28
CA SER A 77 10.53 1.30 -6.34
C SER A 77 10.34 1.98 -4.97
N PRO A 78 11.32 2.74 -4.47
CA PRO A 78 11.26 3.45 -3.19
C PRO A 78 10.33 4.67 -3.20
N ALA A 79 9.48 4.86 -4.21
CA ALA A 79 8.51 5.95 -4.27
C ALA A 79 7.50 5.91 -3.11
N ALA A 80 7.30 4.75 -2.48
CA ALA A 80 6.52 4.60 -1.24
C ALA A 80 7.24 5.09 0.03
N ASN A 81 8.49 5.55 -0.06
CA ASN A 81 9.36 5.81 1.10
C ASN A 81 10.07 7.17 1.06
N ARG A 82 9.50 8.16 0.37
CA ARG A 82 10.05 9.53 0.38
C ARG A 82 9.33 10.41 1.40
N PRO A 83 9.95 10.72 2.57
CA PRO A 83 9.55 11.89 3.32
C PRO A 83 9.77 13.12 2.42
N GLY A 84 8.69 13.85 2.17
CA GLY A 84 8.75 15.10 1.44
C GLY A 84 9.52 16.18 2.20
N VAL A 85 10.09 17.10 1.42
CA VAL A 85 10.57 18.44 1.80
C VAL A 85 11.94 18.52 2.50
N THR A 86 12.95 18.98 1.74
CA THR A 86 13.53 20.31 1.96
C THR A 86 13.84 21.00 0.63
N ALA A 87 13.61 22.31 0.64
CA ALA A 87 13.57 23.22 -0.48
C ALA A 87 14.90 23.44 -1.22
N ARG A 88 14.74 23.85 -2.49
CA ARG A 88 15.59 24.77 -3.28
C ARG A 88 16.82 25.36 -2.55
N THR A 89 17.98 25.21 -3.19
CA THR A 89 18.90 26.30 -3.52
C THR A 89 19.54 26.01 -4.87
#